data_AF-A0A7C3IAC8-F1
#
_entry.id   AF-A0A7C3IAC8-F1
#
_cell.length_a   1.000
_cell.length_b   1.000
_cell.length_c   1.000
_cell.angle_alpha   90.00
_cell.angle_beta   90.00
_cell.angle_gamma   90.00
#
_symmetry.space_group_name_H-M   'P 1'
#
loop_
_entity.id
_entity.type
_entity.pdbx_description
1 polymer ?
#
loop_
_entity_poly.entity_id
_entity_poly.type
_entity_poly.pdbx_seq_one_letter_code
_entity_poly.pdbx_strand_id
1 'polypeptide(L)'
;MINRLLNRFFAAAVLLLAAAAAPAQKRALVAVPDLPGYKTLKCDFHMHTVFSDGEVWPTTRVMEAWRDGLDAISITDHDDYHPHKEDVSVNLARVYQIARPAAEQAGILLVPGVEITKGDIHFNALFVTDANAFTGLDLTSALTAAKKQGAFLFWNHPGWRGPTVWQPVIEAAHKDGMVHGVELVNGRT
;
A
#
# COMPACT_ATOMS: atom_id res chain seq x y z
N MET A 1 15.76 54.38 -15.89
CA MET A 1 15.94 53.31 -14.86
C MET A 1 14.64 52.97 -14.12
N ILE A 2 13.82 53.94 -13.73
CA ILE A 2 12.58 53.76 -12.94
C ILE A 2 11.58 52.78 -13.58
N ASN A 3 11.28 52.89 -14.89
CA ASN A 3 10.34 51.98 -15.57
C ASN A 3 10.80 50.52 -15.61
N ARG A 4 12.11 50.25 -15.60
CA ARG A 4 12.63 48.88 -15.55
C ARG A 4 12.50 48.26 -14.16
N LEU A 5 12.59 49.06 -13.09
CA LEU A 5 12.34 48.58 -11.73
C LEU A 5 10.84 48.33 -11.51
N LEU A 6 9.97 49.24 -11.92
CA LEU A 6 8.51 49.07 -11.82
C LEU A 6 8.02 47.81 -12.56
N ASN A 7 8.52 47.55 -13.78
CA ASN A 7 8.18 46.32 -14.51
C ASN A 7 8.67 45.04 -13.82
N ARG A 8 9.83 45.09 -13.13
CA ARG A 8 10.34 43.94 -12.36
C ARG A 8 9.51 43.69 -11.10
N PHE A 9 9.10 44.74 -10.39
CA PHE A 9 8.20 44.62 -9.24
C PHE A 9 6.83 44.09 -9.65
N PHE A 10 6.28 44.57 -10.76
CA PHE A 10 5.00 44.09 -11.27
C PHE A 10 5.06 42.63 -11.70
N ALA A 11 6.12 42.22 -12.41
CA ALA A 11 6.34 40.82 -12.76
C ALA A 11 6.50 39.91 -11.53
N ALA A 12 7.25 40.34 -10.51
CA ALA A 12 7.40 39.59 -9.26
C ALA A 12 6.07 39.47 -8.48
N ALA A 13 5.26 40.53 -8.45
CA ALA A 13 3.94 40.50 -7.83
C ALA A 13 2.98 39.55 -8.56
N VAL A 14 2.98 39.54 -9.89
CA VAL A 14 2.18 38.61 -10.71
C VAL A 14 2.62 37.15 -10.48
N LEU A 15 3.93 36.88 -10.38
CA LEU A 15 4.47 35.55 -10.04
C LEU A 15 4.06 35.09 -8.64
N LEU A 16 4.09 35.97 -7.64
CA LEU A 16 3.66 35.68 -6.27
C LEU A 16 2.14 35.41 -6.18
N LEU A 17 1.32 36.18 -6.90
CA LEU A 17 -0.13 35.97 -6.99
C LEU A 17 -0.49 34.67 -7.72
N ALA A 18 0.24 34.32 -8.79
CA ALA A 18 0.05 33.05 -9.49
C ALA A 18 0.45 31.83 -8.64
N ALA A 19 1.51 31.94 -7.83
CA ALA A 19 1.93 30.88 -6.91
C ALA A 19 0.91 30.65 -5.76
N ALA A 20 0.26 31.71 -5.29
CA ALA A 20 -0.79 31.63 -4.26
C ALA A 20 -2.12 31.03 -4.78
N ALA A 21 -2.32 31.02 -6.10
CA ALA A 21 -3.50 30.45 -6.75
C ALA A 21 -3.34 28.97 -7.14
N ALA A 22 -2.19 28.34 -6.83
CA ALA A 22 -2.03 26.91 -7.04
C ALA A 22 -3.02 26.14 -6.14
N PRO A 23 -3.81 25.20 -6.68
CA PRO A 23 -4.74 24.43 -5.87
C PRO A 23 -3.94 23.64 -4.83
N ALA A 24 -4.18 23.94 -3.55
CA ALA A 24 -3.70 23.10 -2.47
C ALA A 24 -4.26 21.68 -2.63
N GLN A 25 -3.49 20.69 -2.19
CA GLN A 25 -3.94 19.30 -2.15
C GLN A 25 -5.29 19.23 -1.42
N LYS A 26 -6.31 18.68 -2.09
CA LYS A 26 -7.65 18.52 -1.56
C LYS A 26 -7.93 17.05 -1.30
N ARG A 27 -8.37 16.74 -0.09
CA ARG A 27 -8.90 15.43 0.27
C ARG A 27 -10.30 15.26 -0.30
N ALA A 28 -10.48 14.24 -1.13
CA ALA A 28 -11.76 13.84 -1.72
C ALA A 28 -12.38 12.75 -0.84
N LEU A 29 -13.31 13.13 0.03
CA LEU A 29 -13.96 12.17 0.92
C LEU A 29 -14.94 11.28 0.15
N VAL A 30 -14.86 9.98 0.36
CA VAL A 30 -15.85 9.01 -0.10
C VAL A 30 -17.00 8.95 0.91
N ALA A 31 -18.18 9.40 0.51
CA ALA A 31 -19.36 9.41 1.36
C ALA A 31 -20.01 8.01 1.41
N VAL A 32 -19.77 7.30 2.51
CA VAL A 32 -20.37 5.99 2.80
C VAL A 32 -21.00 6.07 4.21
N PRO A 33 -22.25 5.63 4.41
CA PRO A 33 -22.87 5.67 5.73
C PRO A 33 -22.21 4.69 6.70
N ASP A 34 -22.34 5.00 7.99
CA ASP A 34 -21.99 4.10 9.08
C ASP A 34 -23.16 3.12 9.35
N LEU A 35 -22.84 1.89 9.78
CA LEU A 35 -23.82 0.95 10.32
C LEU A 35 -24.04 1.20 11.82
N PRO A 36 -25.23 0.90 12.39
CA PRO A 36 -25.49 1.08 13.82
C PRO A 36 -24.44 0.35 14.69
N GLY A 37 -23.73 1.12 15.53
CA GLY A 37 -22.67 0.58 16.39
C GLY A 37 -21.29 0.42 15.74
N TYR A 38 -21.14 0.75 14.45
CA TYR A 38 -19.89 0.62 13.71
C TYR A 38 -19.49 1.93 13.03
N LYS A 39 -18.20 2.05 12.70
CA LYS A 39 -17.66 3.11 11.85
C LYS A 39 -17.19 2.49 10.54
N THR A 40 -17.64 3.04 9.41
CA THR A 40 -17.18 2.59 8.10
C THR A 40 -15.82 3.21 7.80
N LEU A 41 -14.80 2.37 7.64
CA LEU A 41 -13.46 2.74 7.20
C LEU A 41 -13.27 2.31 5.75
N LYS A 42 -12.68 3.19 4.95
CA LYS A 42 -12.29 2.94 3.57
C LYS A 42 -10.83 2.58 3.54
N CYS A 43 -10.51 1.39 3.05
CA CYS A 43 -9.19 0.82 3.18
C CYS A 43 -8.68 0.29 1.83
N ASP A 44 -7.37 0.31 1.67
CA ASP A 44 -6.68 -0.42 0.60
C ASP A 44 -5.52 -1.21 1.21
N PHE A 45 -5.61 -2.54 1.15
CA PHE A 45 -4.69 -3.44 1.83
C PHE A 45 -3.75 -4.17 0.87
N HIS A 46 -3.67 -3.74 -0.39
CA HIS A 46 -2.80 -4.34 -1.38
C HIS A 46 -2.24 -3.29 -2.35
N MET A 47 -1.00 -2.85 -2.09
CA MET A 47 -0.30 -1.90 -2.96
C MET A 47 1.22 -2.03 -2.86
N HIS A 48 1.88 -1.63 -3.95
CA HIS A 48 3.33 -1.77 -4.13
C HIS A 48 4.04 -0.44 -4.28
N THR A 49 5.34 -0.43 -3.97
CA THR A 49 6.26 0.69 -4.12
C THR A 49 7.51 0.27 -4.90
N VAL A 50 8.44 1.20 -5.11
CA VAL A 50 9.74 0.90 -5.73
C VAL A 50 10.58 -0.12 -4.97
N PHE A 51 10.22 -0.47 -3.73
CA PHE A 51 10.90 -1.51 -2.96
C PHE A 51 10.62 -2.92 -3.49
N SER A 52 9.54 -3.12 -4.23
CA SER A 52 9.33 -4.31 -5.06
C SER A 52 9.17 -3.89 -6.53
N ASP A 53 7.96 -3.97 -7.09
CA ASP A 53 7.65 -3.74 -8.50
C ASP A 53 6.75 -2.52 -8.77
N GLY A 54 6.38 -1.77 -7.72
CA GLY A 54 5.69 -0.50 -7.85
C GLY A 54 6.60 0.62 -8.36
N GLU A 55 6.01 1.73 -8.78
CA GLU A 55 6.75 2.82 -9.43
C GLU A 55 6.93 4.06 -8.55
N VAL A 56 6.39 4.06 -7.33
CA VAL A 56 6.37 5.25 -6.46
C VAL A 56 7.06 5.01 -5.12
N TRP A 57 7.60 6.09 -4.53
CA TRP A 57 8.18 6.05 -3.19
C TRP A 57 7.09 5.80 -2.12
N PRO A 58 7.37 5.12 -0.98
CA PRO A 58 6.34 4.75 0.00
C PRO A 58 5.46 5.89 0.53
N THR A 59 6.02 7.10 0.69
CA THR A 59 5.22 8.26 1.12
C THR A 59 4.19 8.70 0.09
N THR A 60 4.39 8.39 -1.19
CA THR A 60 3.42 8.68 -2.26
C THR A 60 2.13 7.92 -2.03
N ARG A 61 2.20 6.63 -1.66
CA ARG A 61 1.01 5.81 -1.33
C ARG A 61 0.19 6.39 -0.19
N VAL A 62 0.86 6.94 0.82
CA VAL A 62 0.19 7.65 1.92
C VAL A 62 -0.57 8.87 1.40
N MET A 63 0.05 9.66 0.53
CA MET A 63 -0.57 10.88 0.01
C MET A 63 -1.71 10.58 -0.96
N GLU A 64 -1.61 9.50 -1.74
CA GLU A 64 -2.70 8.98 -2.56
C GLU A 64 -3.89 8.58 -1.68
N ALA A 65 -3.65 7.77 -0.65
CA ALA A 65 -4.68 7.34 0.30
C ALA A 65 -5.37 8.54 0.97
N TRP A 66 -4.59 9.53 1.42
CA TRP A 66 -5.13 10.76 1.98
C TRP A 66 -5.97 11.54 0.97
N ARG A 67 -5.44 11.74 -0.25
CA ARG A 67 -6.13 12.48 -1.31
C ARG A 67 -7.44 11.81 -1.67
N ASP A 68 -7.47 10.49 -1.73
CA ASP A 68 -8.61 9.71 -2.20
C ASP A 68 -9.60 9.36 -1.06
N GLY A 69 -9.36 9.90 0.14
CA GLY A 69 -10.29 9.82 1.26
C GLY A 69 -10.31 8.47 1.99
N LEU A 70 -9.26 7.67 1.82
CA LEU A 70 -9.05 6.44 2.58
C LEU A 70 -8.73 6.76 4.04
N ASP A 71 -8.95 5.78 4.91
CA ASP A 71 -8.72 5.84 6.36
C ASP A 71 -7.56 4.93 6.78
N ALA A 72 -7.35 3.81 6.08
CA ALA A 72 -6.26 2.88 6.34
C ALA A 72 -5.64 2.33 5.06
N ILE A 73 -4.34 2.05 5.10
CA ILE A 73 -3.65 1.33 4.03
C ILE A 73 -2.66 0.29 4.57
N SER A 74 -2.31 -0.68 3.74
CA SER A 74 -1.11 -1.49 3.92
C SER A 74 -0.29 -1.48 2.65
N ILE A 75 0.99 -1.14 2.75
CA ILE A 75 1.94 -1.25 1.64
C ILE A 75 2.57 -2.64 1.76
N THR A 76 2.34 -3.47 0.75
CA THR A 76 2.57 -4.93 0.79
C THR A 76 3.53 -5.34 -0.32
N ASP A 77 4.67 -4.68 -0.42
CA ASP A 77 5.73 -5.02 -1.39
C ASP A 77 6.04 -6.54 -1.39
N HIS A 78 6.32 -7.09 -2.57
CA HIS A 78 6.60 -8.52 -2.77
C HIS A 78 7.81 -9.02 -1.95
N ASP A 79 7.69 -10.20 -1.34
CA ASP A 79 8.75 -10.80 -0.52
C ASP A 79 9.92 -11.41 -1.32
N ASP A 80 9.71 -11.73 -2.60
CA ASP A 80 10.70 -12.37 -3.46
C ASP A 80 10.89 -11.72 -4.85
N TYR A 81 10.11 -10.69 -5.19
CA TYR A 81 10.20 -10.00 -6.48
C TYR A 81 10.63 -8.54 -6.34
N HIS A 82 11.89 -8.27 -6.69
CA HIS A 82 12.54 -6.96 -6.50
C HIS A 82 13.26 -6.52 -7.79
N PRO A 83 12.54 -6.08 -8.84
CA PRO A 83 13.15 -5.65 -10.10
C PRO A 83 14.10 -4.45 -9.94
N HIS A 84 13.88 -3.59 -8.94
CA HIS A 84 14.69 -2.39 -8.71
C HIS A 84 15.88 -2.60 -7.76
N LYS A 85 16.23 -3.85 -7.40
CA LYS A 85 17.20 -4.17 -6.33
C LYS A 85 18.62 -3.65 -6.54
N GLU A 86 18.99 -3.27 -7.77
CA GLU A 86 20.29 -2.66 -8.07
C GLU A 86 20.38 -1.23 -7.50
N ASP A 87 19.24 -0.53 -7.38
CA ASP A 87 19.14 0.87 -6.96
C ASP A 87 18.38 1.04 -5.64
N VAL A 88 17.49 0.11 -5.30
CA VAL A 88 16.58 0.18 -4.14
C VAL A 88 16.80 -1.01 -3.21
N SER A 89 16.80 -0.76 -1.90
CA SER A 89 16.99 -1.80 -0.89
C SER A 89 15.86 -2.84 -0.91
N VAL A 90 16.21 -4.12 -0.78
CA VAL A 90 15.26 -5.24 -0.62
C VAL A 90 14.80 -5.46 0.84
N ASN A 91 15.14 -4.55 1.76
CA ASN A 91 14.71 -4.66 3.15
C ASN A 91 13.28 -4.12 3.32
N LEU A 92 12.31 -5.03 3.38
CA LEU A 92 10.89 -4.71 3.41
C LEU A 92 10.46 -3.98 4.69
N ALA A 93 11.20 -4.15 5.80
CA ALA A 93 10.96 -3.36 7.01
C ALA A 93 11.15 -1.84 6.80
N ARG A 94 11.94 -1.42 5.78
CA ARG A 94 12.13 -0.01 5.45
C ARG A 94 10.88 0.63 4.89
N VAL A 95 10.05 -0.10 4.17
CA VAL A 95 8.82 0.42 3.53
C VAL A 95 7.91 1.06 4.59
N TYR A 96 7.56 0.29 5.63
CA TYR A 96 6.75 0.77 6.75
C TYR A 96 7.44 1.93 7.50
N GLN A 97 8.73 1.81 7.79
CA GLN A 97 9.48 2.84 8.53
C GLN A 97 9.52 4.19 7.80
N ILE A 98 9.61 4.17 6.47
CA ILE A 98 9.63 5.37 5.62
C ILE A 98 8.23 5.99 5.53
N ALA A 99 7.19 5.17 5.36
CA ALA A 99 5.82 5.67 5.20
C ALA A 99 5.19 6.14 6.53
N ARG A 100 5.58 5.55 7.67
CA ARG A 100 4.93 5.80 8.98
C ARG A 100 4.85 7.28 9.36
N PRO A 101 5.93 8.09 9.33
CA PRO A 101 5.84 9.50 9.73
C PRO A 101 4.85 10.30 8.86
N ALA A 102 4.81 10.02 7.56
CA ALA A 102 3.86 10.66 6.64
C ALA A 102 2.42 10.22 6.95
N ALA A 103 2.20 8.94 7.27
CA ALA A 103 0.89 8.41 7.60
C ALA A 103 0.35 9.02 8.91
N GLU A 104 1.19 9.12 9.94
CA GLU A 104 0.88 9.79 11.20
C GLU A 104 0.49 11.25 10.97
N GLN A 105 1.25 11.98 10.15
CA GLN A 105 0.96 13.37 9.80
C GLN A 105 -0.34 13.53 9.00
N ALA A 106 -0.62 12.60 8.09
CA ALA A 106 -1.82 12.61 7.25
C ALA A 106 -3.08 12.11 7.98
N GLY A 107 -2.93 11.47 9.15
CA GLY A 107 -4.03 10.80 9.84
C GLY A 107 -4.52 9.55 9.10
N ILE A 108 -3.60 8.80 8.50
CA ILE A 108 -3.87 7.52 7.83
C ILE A 108 -3.36 6.38 8.71
N LEU A 109 -4.19 5.37 8.94
CA LEU A 109 -3.79 4.16 9.64
C LEU A 109 -2.91 3.32 8.70
N LEU A 110 -1.61 3.25 8.97
CA LEU A 110 -0.69 2.40 8.23
C LEU A 110 -0.54 1.05 8.92
N VAL A 111 -0.96 -0.02 8.25
CA VAL A 111 -0.83 -1.40 8.71
C VAL A 111 0.45 -2.00 8.12
N PRO A 112 1.38 -2.56 8.93
CA PRO A 112 2.53 -3.27 8.40
C PRO A 112 2.07 -4.52 7.66
N GLY A 113 2.59 -4.74 6.45
CA GLY A 113 2.22 -5.89 5.63
C GLY A 113 3.29 -6.25 4.61
N VAL A 114 3.10 -7.39 3.97
CA VAL A 114 3.94 -7.91 2.88
C VAL A 114 3.08 -8.77 1.96
N GLU A 115 3.45 -8.86 0.68
CA GLU A 115 2.89 -9.87 -0.22
C GLU A 115 3.82 -11.08 -0.30
N ILE A 116 3.38 -12.20 0.26
CA ILE A 116 4.01 -13.52 0.11
C ILE A 116 3.70 -14.01 -1.30
N THR A 117 4.71 -14.01 -2.16
CA THR A 117 4.58 -14.18 -3.60
C THR A 117 5.20 -15.52 -3.98
N LYS A 118 4.42 -16.53 -4.42
CA LYS A 118 4.98 -17.86 -4.73
C LYS A 118 4.40 -18.40 -6.03
N GLY A 119 5.13 -18.21 -7.12
CA GLY A 119 4.63 -18.50 -8.47
C GLY A 119 3.40 -17.64 -8.78
N ASP A 120 2.28 -18.27 -9.12
CA ASP A 120 1.00 -17.58 -9.37
C ASP A 120 0.08 -17.53 -8.13
N ILE A 121 0.56 -17.95 -6.96
CA ILE A 121 -0.22 -17.94 -5.71
C ILE A 121 0.37 -16.89 -4.77
N HIS A 122 -0.37 -15.81 -4.55
CA HIS A 122 0.08 -14.70 -3.72
C HIS A 122 -0.86 -14.50 -2.52
N PHE A 123 -0.29 -14.12 -1.39
CA PHE A 123 -1.02 -13.85 -0.16
C PHE A 123 -0.51 -12.59 0.50
N ASN A 124 -1.41 -11.69 0.87
CA ASN A 124 -1.04 -10.61 1.77
C ASN A 124 -1.09 -11.09 3.22
N ALA A 125 -0.01 -10.79 3.94
CA ALA A 125 0.08 -10.93 5.38
C ALA A 125 0.06 -9.55 6.01
N LEU A 126 -1.05 -9.19 6.68
CA LEU A 126 -1.18 -7.93 7.40
C LEU A 126 -0.84 -8.08 8.88
N PHE A 127 -0.50 -6.97 9.53
CA PHE A 127 -0.12 -6.90 10.95
C PHE A 127 1.14 -7.71 11.29
N VAL A 128 2.04 -7.86 10.33
CA VAL A 128 3.33 -8.54 10.52
C VAL A 128 4.23 -7.72 11.46
N THR A 129 5.05 -8.42 12.25
CA THR A 129 6.06 -7.84 13.15
C THR A 129 7.46 -7.88 12.56
N ASP A 130 7.72 -8.82 11.64
CA ASP A 130 8.94 -8.88 10.83
C ASP A 130 8.60 -9.16 9.37
N ALA A 131 8.68 -8.11 8.54
CA ALA A 131 8.37 -8.17 7.12
C ALA A 131 9.40 -8.96 6.30
N ASN A 132 10.63 -9.15 6.81
CA ASN A 132 11.67 -9.87 6.07
C ASN A 132 11.66 -11.39 6.35
N ALA A 133 10.79 -11.86 7.25
CA ALA A 133 10.78 -13.25 7.70
C ALA A 133 10.33 -14.28 6.64
N PHE A 134 9.87 -13.81 5.48
CA PHE A 134 9.23 -14.64 4.45
C PHE A 134 10.13 -14.91 3.25
N THR A 135 11.12 -14.04 3.00
CA THR A 135 12.01 -14.12 1.85
C THR A 135 12.74 -15.46 1.80
N GLY A 136 12.66 -16.13 0.64
CA GLY A 136 13.31 -17.42 0.40
C GLY A 136 12.58 -18.63 0.97
N LEU A 137 11.44 -18.46 1.64
CA LEU A 137 10.60 -19.56 2.08
C LEU A 137 9.69 -20.05 0.95
N ASP A 138 9.30 -21.33 1.00
CA ASP A 138 8.16 -21.81 0.21
C ASP A 138 6.83 -21.28 0.78
N LEU A 139 5.74 -21.43 0.01
CA LEU A 139 4.42 -20.91 0.38
C LEU A 139 3.98 -21.41 1.76
N THR A 140 4.04 -22.71 2.01
CA THR A 140 3.58 -23.30 3.29
C THR A 140 4.39 -22.77 4.47
N SER A 141 5.71 -22.67 4.33
CA SER A 141 6.60 -22.16 5.37
C SER A 141 6.39 -20.67 5.62
N ALA A 142 6.20 -19.88 4.57
CA ALA A 142 5.92 -18.44 4.66
C ALA A 142 4.57 -18.18 5.35
N LEU A 143 3.50 -18.88 4.95
CA LEU A 143 2.18 -18.76 5.60
C LEU A 143 2.24 -19.20 7.07
N THR A 144 3.00 -20.26 7.37
CA THR A 144 3.23 -20.70 8.76
C THR A 144 3.97 -19.63 9.58
N ALA A 145 4.99 -19.00 9.00
CA ALA A 145 5.72 -17.92 9.64
C ALA A 145 4.81 -16.71 9.90
N ALA A 146 3.95 -16.35 8.94
CA ALA A 146 3.02 -15.23 9.09
C ALA A 146 1.97 -15.53 10.17
N LYS A 147 1.43 -16.74 10.20
CA LYS A 147 0.53 -17.20 11.28
C LYS A 147 1.21 -17.11 12.65
N LYS A 148 2.49 -17.47 12.77
CA LYS A 148 3.25 -17.34 14.04
C LYS A 148 3.40 -15.89 14.49
N GLN A 149 3.43 -14.94 13.56
CA GLN A 149 3.40 -13.50 13.88
C GLN A 149 2.00 -13.00 14.25
N GLY A 150 0.95 -13.82 14.13
CA GLY A 150 -0.44 -13.42 14.34
C GLY A 150 -1.01 -12.61 13.16
N ALA A 151 -0.44 -12.75 11.97
CA ALA A 151 -0.84 -11.98 10.80
C ALA A 151 -2.26 -12.31 10.33
N PHE A 152 -2.97 -11.30 9.83
CA PHE A 152 -4.19 -11.51 9.06
C PHE A 152 -3.80 -11.83 7.61
N LEU A 153 -4.00 -13.08 7.23
CA LEU A 153 -3.70 -13.62 5.91
C LEU A 153 -4.92 -13.64 4.98
N PHE A 154 -4.78 -13.12 3.77
CA PHE A 154 -5.79 -13.27 2.72
C PHE A 154 -5.18 -13.63 1.37
N TRP A 155 -5.91 -14.43 0.59
CA TRP A 155 -5.48 -14.88 -0.74
C TRP A 155 -5.74 -13.78 -1.79
N ASN A 156 -4.70 -13.41 -2.53
CA ASN A 156 -4.74 -12.33 -3.51
C ASN A 156 -5.24 -12.82 -4.88
N HIS A 157 -5.98 -11.95 -5.57
CA HIS A 157 -6.41 -12.03 -6.98
C HIS A 157 -6.58 -13.46 -7.53
N PRO A 158 -7.55 -14.24 -7.01
CA PRO A 158 -7.78 -15.60 -7.45
C PRO A 158 -8.22 -15.62 -8.93
N GLY A 159 -7.41 -16.24 -9.78
CA GLY A 159 -7.65 -16.30 -11.24
C GLY A 159 -6.90 -15.25 -12.06
N TRP A 160 -5.88 -14.60 -11.50
CA TRP A 160 -5.06 -13.63 -12.24
C TRP A 160 -4.46 -14.17 -13.56
N ARG A 161 -3.70 -15.27 -13.51
CA ARG A 161 -3.05 -15.92 -14.69
C ARG A 161 -3.62 -17.29 -15.03
N GLY A 162 -4.80 -17.60 -14.51
CA GLY A 162 -5.40 -18.91 -14.65
C GLY A 162 -6.87 -18.92 -14.25
N PRO A 163 -7.52 -20.08 -14.24
CA PRO A 163 -8.90 -20.16 -13.80
C PRO A 163 -9.01 -19.89 -12.29
N THR A 164 -10.08 -19.23 -11.87
CA THR A 164 -10.43 -19.05 -10.46
C THR A 164 -10.86 -20.40 -9.87
N VAL A 165 -9.89 -21.15 -9.34
CA VAL A 165 -10.09 -22.50 -8.77
C VAL A 165 -9.56 -22.53 -7.35
N TRP A 166 -10.33 -23.11 -6.44
CA TRP A 166 -9.90 -23.43 -5.09
C TRP A 166 -8.92 -24.62 -5.12
N GLN A 167 -7.63 -24.32 -5.22
CA GLN A 167 -6.59 -25.33 -5.40
C GLN A 167 -6.32 -26.11 -4.10
N PRO A 168 -5.81 -27.36 -4.16
CA PRO A 168 -5.52 -28.16 -2.97
C PRO A 168 -4.60 -27.47 -1.95
N VAL A 169 -3.66 -26.65 -2.42
CA VAL A 169 -2.76 -25.88 -1.54
C VAL A 169 -3.49 -24.77 -0.77
N ILE A 170 -4.50 -24.14 -1.39
CA ILE A 170 -5.36 -23.14 -0.74
C ILE A 170 -6.27 -23.82 0.28
N GLU A 171 -6.83 -24.98 -0.06
CA GLU A 171 -7.63 -25.80 0.86
C GLU A 171 -6.84 -26.24 2.09
N ALA A 172 -5.58 -26.66 1.91
CA ALA A 172 -4.70 -27.03 3.02
C ALA A 172 -4.40 -25.83 3.91
N ALA A 173 -4.03 -24.69 3.34
CA ALA A 173 -3.79 -23.45 4.08
C ALA A 173 -5.05 -23.00 4.86
N HIS A 174 -6.23 -23.09 4.26
CA HIS A 174 -7.49 -22.73 4.91
C HIS A 174 -7.81 -23.65 6.10
N LYS A 175 -7.66 -24.97 5.93
CA LYS A 175 -7.82 -25.94 7.04
C LYS A 175 -6.89 -25.68 8.20
N ASP A 176 -5.68 -25.20 7.91
CA ASP A 176 -4.70 -24.85 8.92
C ASP A 176 -4.90 -23.43 9.48
N GLY A 177 -5.99 -22.74 9.14
CA GLY A 177 -6.29 -21.40 9.63
C GLY A 177 -5.28 -20.35 9.16
N MET A 178 -4.77 -20.49 7.93
CA MET A 178 -3.86 -19.56 7.28
C MET A 178 -4.54 -18.74 6.17
N VAL A 179 -5.87 -18.86 6.02
CA VAL A 179 -6.67 -18.07 5.07
C VAL A 179 -7.85 -17.48 5.83
N HIS A 180 -7.85 -16.16 6.01
CA HIS A 180 -8.91 -15.42 6.70
C HIS A 180 -9.77 -14.58 5.76
N GLY A 181 -9.27 -14.32 4.55
CA GLY A 181 -9.96 -13.58 3.51
C GLY A 181 -9.49 -13.98 2.12
N VAL A 182 -10.20 -13.49 1.12
CA VAL A 182 -9.86 -13.63 -0.30
C VAL A 182 -10.22 -12.32 -0.99
N GLU A 183 -9.37 -11.85 -1.89
CA GLU A 183 -9.74 -10.75 -2.77
C GLU A 183 -10.82 -11.19 -3.76
N LEU A 184 -11.98 -10.53 -3.71
CA LEU A 184 -13.02 -10.73 -4.72
C LEU A 184 -12.79 -9.84 -5.94
N VAL A 185 -12.18 -8.68 -5.73
CA VAL A 185 -11.88 -7.67 -6.74
C VAL A 185 -10.44 -7.21 -6.53
N ASN A 186 -9.64 -7.23 -7.60
CA ASN A 186 -8.28 -6.71 -7.61
C ASN A 186 -8.10 -5.83 -8.87
N GLY A 187 -7.60 -4.61 -8.69
CA GLY A 187 -7.39 -3.67 -9.79
C GLY A 187 -8.69 -3.12 -10.40
N ARG A 188 -8.75 -3.07 -11.74
CA ARG A 188 -9.92 -2.56 -12.46
C ARG A 188 -10.96 -3.66 -12.64
N THR A 189 -12.22 -3.30 -12.37
CA THR A 189 -13.40 -4.11 -12.75
C THR A 189 -13.89 -3.73 -14.14
#